data_AF-A0ABD4RN45-F1
#
_entry.id   AF-A0ABD4RN45-F1
#
_cell.length_a   1.000
_cell.length_b   1.000
_cell.length_c   1.000
_cell.angle_alpha   90.00
_cell.angle_beta   90.00
_cell.angle_gamma   90.00
#
_symmetry.space_group_name_H-M   'P 1'
#
loop_
_entity.id
_entity.type
_entity.pdbx_description
1 polymer ?
#
loop_
_entity_poly.entity_id
_entity_poly.type
_entity_poly.pdbx_seq_one_letter_code
_entity_poly.pdbx_strand_id
1 'polypeptide(L)'
;MKKSNVFSIIFPTIIMLLVFLTFATDIFNIPDIHSKGIFVIGMILIFPIAFLIQGIVCVLSKTNWILSLVVSLITYIILMYMFLNDSAYIYILLYAAFYMIGYITTKICQKMQIFKR
;
A
#
# COMPACT_ATOMS: atom_id res chain seq x y z
N MET A 1 -13.65 22.30 -4.18
CA MET A 1 -12.86 21.04 -4.26
C MET A 1 -13.75 19.89 -3.80
N LYS A 2 -14.03 18.90 -4.66
CA LYS A 2 -14.81 17.71 -4.26
C LYS A 2 -14.03 17.03 -3.13
N LYS A 3 -14.69 16.73 -2.01
CA LYS A 3 -14.11 16.13 -0.80
C LYS A 3 -13.29 14.90 -1.22
N SER A 4 -11.97 15.07 -1.37
CA SER A 4 -11.05 13.97 -1.62
C SER A 4 -11.16 13.09 -0.38
N ASN A 5 -11.59 11.84 -0.54
CA ASN A 5 -11.57 10.90 0.57
C ASN A 5 -10.11 10.62 0.89
N VAL A 6 -9.59 11.38 1.84
CA VAL A 6 -8.24 11.28 2.39
C VAL A 6 -7.92 9.81 2.73
N PHE A 7 -8.92 9.05 3.17
CA PHE A 7 -8.82 7.61 3.42
C PHE A 7 -8.22 6.80 2.25
N SER A 8 -8.59 7.11 1.00
CA SER A 8 -8.05 6.42 -0.18
C SER A 8 -6.55 6.64 -0.41
N ILE A 9 -6.01 7.75 0.12
CA ILE A 9 -4.60 8.13 0.00
C ILE A 9 -3.78 7.50 1.13
N ILE A 10 -4.29 7.56 2.37
CA ILE A 10 -3.50 7.17 3.56
C ILE A 10 -3.69 5.68 3.94
N PHE A 11 -4.66 4.96 3.35
CA PHE A 11 -4.97 3.58 3.77
C PHE A 11 -3.75 2.63 3.78
N PRO A 12 -2.94 2.52 2.70
CA PRO A 12 -1.76 1.66 2.75
C PRO A 12 -0.65 2.23 3.60
N THR A 13 -0.52 3.56 3.63
CA THR A 13 0.43 4.24 4.52
C THR A 13 0.18 3.84 5.98
N ILE A 14 -1.08 3.83 6.42
CA ILE A 14 -1.46 3.40 7.77
C ILE A 14 -1.14 1.92 7.97
N ILE A 15 -1.53 1.04 7.04
CA ILE A 15 -1.26 -0.40 7.17
C ILE A 15 0.25 -0.68 7.25
N MET A 16 1.04 -0.05 6.38
CA MET A 16 2.49 -0.20 6.38
C MET A 16 3.10 0.29 7.70
N LEU A 17 2.65 1.44 8.21
CA LEU A 17 3.11 1.96 9.51
C LEU A 17 2.70 1.06 10.67
N LEU A 18 1.49 0.48 10.67
CA LEU A 18 1.05 -0.43 11.71
C LEU A 18 1.86 -1.73 11.73
N VAL A 19 2.05 -2.36 10.56
CA VAL A 19 2.91 -3.55 10.44
C VAL A 19 4.34 -3.20 10.84
N PHE A 20 4.83 -2.01 10.47
CA PHE A 20 6.13 -1.54 10.89
C PHE A 20 6.23 -1.36 12.42
N LEU A 21 5.24 -0.80 13.09
CA LEU A 21 5.25 -0.63 14.55
C LEU A 21 5.32 -1.98 15.28
N THR A 22 4.79 -3.05 14.70
CA THR A 22 4.96 -4.41 15.26
C THR A 22 6.39 -4.95 15.13
N PHE A 23 7.21 -4.36 14.25
CA PHE A 23 8.60 -4.72 14.01
C PHE A 23 9.60 -3.92 14.86
N ALA A 24 9.25 -2.73 15.34
CA ALA A 24 10.12 -1.92 16.21
C ALA A 24 10.30 -2.60 17.58
N THR A 25 11.21 -3.58 17.61
CA THR A 25 11.47 -4.54 18.70
C THR A 25 11.82 -3.87 20.02
N ASP A 26 12.53 -2.74 19.97
CA ASP A 26 12.90 -1.96 21.17
C ASP A 26 11.69 -1.34 21.90
N ILE A 27 10.55 -1.15 21.21
CA ILE A 27 9.35 -0.55 21.82
C ILE A 27 8.51 -1.61 22.54
N PHE A 28 8.51 -2.86 22.07
CA PHE A 28 7.61 -3.92 22.55
C PHE A 28 8.31 -5.15 23.14
N ASN A 29 9.64 -5.16 23.22
CA ASN A 29 10.46 -6.23 23.81
C ASN A 29 10.23 -7.61 23.16
N ILE A 30 10.03 -7.62 21.83
CA ILE A 30 9.78 -8.82 21.03
C ILE A 30 11.13 -9.41 20.56
N PRO A 31 11.35 -10.74 20.62
CA PRO A 31 12.60 -11.35 20.14
C PRO A 31 12.85 -11.07 18.64
N ASP A 32 14.08 -10.67 18.32
CA ASP A 32 14.50 -10.14 17.01
C ASP A 32 14.32 -11.09 15.81
N ILE A 33 14.21 -12.41 16.07
CA ILE A 33 13.95 -13.42 15.04
C ILE A 33 12.47 -13.42 14.62
N HIS A 34 11.55 -13.24 15.57
CA HIS A 34 10.11 -13.26 15.29
C HIS A 34 9.65 -11.98 14.59
N SER A 35 10.23 -10.83 14.94
CA SER A 35 9.93 -9.54 14.31
C SER A 35 10.28 -9.55 12.81
N LYS A 36 11.49 -10.03 12.45
CA LYS A 36 11.94 -10.13 11.06
C LYS A 36 11.01 -11.00 10.20
N GLY A 37 10.53 -12.13 10.73
CA GLY A 37 9.59 -13.01 10.04
C GLY A 37 8.25 -12.34 9.73
N ILE A 38 7.67 -11.64 10.70
CA ILE A 38 6.39 -10.91 10.54
C ILE A 38 6.54 -9.80 9.49
N PHE A 39 7.68 -9.10 9.49
CA PHE A 39 7.94 -8.03 8.53
C PHE A 39 8.07 -8.55 7.10
N VAL A 40 8.76 -9.68 6.89
CA VAL A 40 8.86 -10.33 5.57
C VAL A 40 7.47 -10.76 5.07
N ILE A 41 6.62 -11.31 5.94
CA ILE A 41 5.21 -11.62 5.60
C ILE A 41 4.46 -10.33 5.24
N GLY A 42 4.69 -9.25 5.98
CA GLY A 42 4.17 -7.92 5.67
C GLY A 42 4.50 -7.47 4.26
N MET A 43 5.78 -7.54 3.88
CA MET A 43 6.24 -7.13 2.55
C MET A 43 5.74 -8.02 1.41
N ILE A 44 5.69 -9.34 1.61
CA ILE A 44 5.36 -10.28 0.54
C ILE A 44 3.84 -10.39 0.34
N LEU A 45 3.06 -10.23 1.41
CA LEU A 45 1.61 -10.49 1.38
C LEU A 45 0.79 -9.24 1.71
N ILE A 46 1.02 -8.63 2.88
CA ILE A 46 0.15 -7.58 3.41
C ILE A 46 0.23 -6.31 2.54
N PHE A 47 1.44 -5.89 2.17
CA PHE A 47 1.66 -4.66 1.41
C PHE A 47 1.10 -4.76 -0.01
N PRO A 48 1.36 -5.83 -0.81
CA PRO A 48 0.72 -6.00 -2.12
C PRO A 48 -0.81 -5.94 -2.06
N ILE A 49 -1.41 -6.62 -1.07
CA ILE A 49 -2.86 -6.61 -0.89
C ILE A 49 -3.35 -5.20 -0.53
N ALA A 50 -2.65 -4.49 0.36
CA ALA A 50 -2.99 -3.12 0.73
C ALA A 50 -2.93 -2.16 -0.48
N PHE A 51 -1.89 -2.26 -1.32
CA PHE A 51 -1.77 -1.47 -2.56
C PHE A 51 -2.87 -1.82 -3.57
N LEU A 52 -3.24 -3.09 -3.70
CA LEU A 52 -4.36 -3.50 -4.55
C LEU A 52 -5.68 -2.90 -4.07
N ILE A 53 -5.98 -2.98 -2.78
CA ILE A 53 -7.18 -2.36 -2.19
C ILE A 53 -7.15 -0.85 -2.38
N GLN A 54 -5.99 -0.19 -2.22
CA GLN A 54 -5.83 1.24 -2.49
C GLN A 54 -6.19 1.60 -3.93
N GLY A 55 -5.73 0.82 -4.91
CA GLY A 55 -6.06 0.99 -6.32
C GLY A 55 -7.58 0.96 -6.55
N ILE A 56 -8.26 -0.01 -5.93
CA ILE A 56 -9.73 -0.13 -5.99
C ILE A 56 -10.40 1.10 -5.36
N VAL A 57 -10.07 1.41 -4.10
CA VAL A 57 -10.67 2.49 -3.33
C VAL A 57 -10.41 3.85 -3.96
N CYS A 58 -9.26 4.05 -4.62
CA CYS A 58 -8.93 5.27 -5.35
C CYS A 58 -9.94 5.56 -6.47
N VAL A 59 -10.35 4.53 -7.23
CA VAL A 59 -11.36 4.67 -8.29
C VAL A 59 -12.73 4.98 -7.70
N LEU A 60 -13.15 4.22 -6.68
CA LEU A 60 -14.44 4.40 -6.01
C LEU A 60 -14.57 5.81 -5.39
N SER A 61 -13.47 6.30 -4.81
CA SER A 61 -13.40 7.61 -4.16
C SER A 61 -13.16 8.77 -5.12
N LYS A 62 -12.94 8.51 -6.42
CA LYS A 62 -12.62 9.52 -7.43
C LYS A 62 -11.41 10.38 -7.06
N THR A 63 -10.43 9.76 -6.39
CA THR A 63 -9.21 10.44 -5.95
C THR A 63 -8.18 10.47 -7.07
N ASN A 64 -7.24 11.42 -7.03
CA ASN A 64 -6.14 11.47 -7.98
C ASN A 64 -5.25 10.23 -7.78
N TRP A 65 -5.23 9.37 -8.81
CA TRP A 65 -4.56 8.08 -8.77
C TRP A 65 -3.04 8.19 -8.67
N ILE A 66 -2.43 9.23 -9.26
CA ILE A 66 -0.99 9.48 -9.18
C ILE A 66 -0.64 9.89 -7.75
N LEU A 67 -1.38 10.85 -7.20
CA LEU A 67 -1.12 11.36 -5.85
C LEU A 67 -1.26 10.25 -4.79
N SER A 68 -2.30 9.42 -4.91
CA SER A 68 -2.52 8.28 -4.02
C SER A 68 -1.36 7.28 -4.06
N LEU A 69 -0.89 6.91 -5.26
CA LEU A 69 0.23 5.99 -5.44
C LEU A 69 1.56 6.57 -4.95
N VAL A 70 1.85 7.84 -5.26
CA VAL A 70 3.10 8.48 -4.87
C VAL A 70 3.22 8.57 -3.35
N VAL A 71 2.15 8.90 -2.64
CA VAL A 71 2.16 8.97 -1.17
C VAL A 71 2.49 7.61 -0.53
N SER A 72 1.86 6.53 -1.01
CA SER A 72 2.13 5.19 -0.48
C SER A 72 3.53 4.69 -0.86
N LEU A 73 3.99 4.95 -2.09
CA LEU A 73 5.37 4.60 -2.50
C LEU A 73 6.44 5.37 -1.73
N ILE A 74 6.26 6.67 -1.50
CA ILE A 74 7.20 7.47 -0.67
C ILE A 74 7.27 6.90 0.74
N THR A 75 6.11 6.58 1.33
CA THR A 75 6.06 5.96 2.67
C THR A 75 6.91 4.68 2.69
N TYR A 76 6.74 3.82 1.68
CA TYR A 76 7.49 2.58 1.58
C TYR A 76 9.00 2.82 1.41
N ILE A 77 9.40 3.78 0.58
CA ILE A 77 10.81 4.13 0.37
C ILE A 77 11.45 4.64 1.66
N ILE A 78 10.74 5.44 2.45
CA ILE A 78 11.23 5.93 3.75
C ILE A 78 11.41 4.75 4.71
N LEU A 79 10.42 3.87 4.82
CA LEU A 79 10.52 2.67 5.66
C LEU A 79 11.68 1.76 5.24
N MET A 80 11.91 1.65 3.94
CA MET A 80 13.04 0.92 3.37
C MET A 80 14.37 1.52 3.79
N TYR A 81 14.57 2.81 3.53
CA TYR A 81 15.82 3.50 3.83
C TYR A 81 16.18 3.43 5.31
N MET A 82 15.18 3.46 6.20
CA MET A 82 15.42 3.45 7.64
C MET A 82 15.74 2.06 8.21
N PHE A 83 15.20 0.97 7.64
CA PHE A 83 15.19 -0.34 8.32
C PHE A 83 15.59 -1.54 7.46
N LEU A 84 15.71 -1.37 6.14
CA LEU A 84 15.92 -2.47 5.21
C LEU A 84 17.13 -2.28 4.32
N ASN A 85 17.52 -3.39 3.72
CA ASN A 85 18.66 -3.47 2.83
C ASN A 85 18.26 -3.13 1.40
N ASP A 86 19.24 -2.76 0.58
CA ASP A 86 19.05 -2.34 -0.83
C ASP A 86 18.32 -3.37 -1.70
N SER A 87 18.31 -4.65 -1.31
CA SER A 87 17.61 -5.70 -2.05
C SER A 87 16.09 -5.50 -2.11
N ALA A 88 15.51 -4.77 -1.15
CA ALA A 88 14.07 -4.69 -1.01
C ALA A 88 13.44 -3.52 -1.81
N TYR A 89 14.26 -2.74 -2.53
CA TYR A 89 13.78 -1.81 -3.57
C TYR A 89 13.04 -2.51 -4.72
N ILE A 90 13.30 -3.80 -4.96
CA ILE A 90 12.65 -4.58 -6.03
C ILE A 90 11.12 -4.65 -5.86
N TYR A 91 10.62 -4.54 -4.64
CA TYR A 91 9.21 -4.59 -4.30
C TYR A 91 8.44 -3.30 -4.66
N ILE A 92 9.12 -2.18 -4.95
CA ILE A 92 8.48 -0.95 -5.42
C ILE A 92 7.67 -1.22 -6.69
N LEU A 93 8.29 -1.92 -7.65
CA LEU A 93 7.63 -2.31 -8.90
C LEU A 93 6.47 -3.26 -8.66
N LEU A 94 6.63 -4.21 -7.73
CA LEU A 94 5.57 -5.14 -7.35
C LEU A 94 4.35 -4.38 -6.82
N TYR A 95 4.56 -3.44 -5.89
CA TYR A 95 3.45 -2.71 -5.27
C TYR A 95 2.77 -1.76 -6.23
N ALA A 96 3.54 -1.09 -7.10
CA ALA A 96 3.00 -0.30 -8.19
C ALA A 96 2.13 -1.16 -9.13
N ALA A 97 2.58 -2.38 -9.46
CA ALA A 97 1.81 -3.30 -10.29
C ALA A 97 0.48 -3.71 -9.63
N PHE A 98 0.50 -4.10 -8.34
CA PHE A 98 -0.71 -4.46 -7.60
C PHE A 98 -1.71 -3.30 -7.50
N TYR A 99 -1.22 -2.09 -7.27
CA TYR A 99 -2.06 -0.88 -7.31
C TYR A 99 -2.70 -0.67 -8.67
N MET A 100 -1.91 -0.77 -9.75
CA MET A 100 -2.42 -0.60 -11.11
C MET A 100 -3.46 -1.67 -11.48
N ILE A 101 -3.27 -2.92 -11.04
CA ILE A 101 -4.25 -3.99 -11.21
C ILE A 101 -5.57 -3.60 -10.54
N GLY A 102 -5.55 -3.22 -9.26
CA GLY A 102 -6.76 -2.81 -8.53
C GLY A 102 -7.45 -1.60 -9.17
N TYR A 103 -6.68 -0.63 -9.63
CA TYR A 103 -7.18 0.58 -10.31
C TYR A 103 -7.83 0.26 -11.66
N ILE A 104 -7.13 -0.47 -12.54
CA ILE A 104 -7.60 -0.79 -13.89
C ILE A 104 -8.85 -1.66 -13.84
N THR A 105 -8.83 -2.73 -13.04
CA THR A 105 -9.96 -3.66 -12.90
C THR A 105 -11.22 -2.92 -12.45
N THR A 106 -11.12 -2.08 -11.42
CA THR A 106 -12.26 -1.30 -10.90
C THR A 106 -12.80 -0.31 -11.94
N LYS A 107 -11.90 0.36 -12.69
CA LYS A 107 -12.28 1.32 -13.73
C LYS A 107 -13.03 0.65 -14.88
N ILE A 108 -12.59 -0.55 -15.28
CA ILE A 108 -13.27 -1.37 -16.29
C ILE A 108 -14.66 -1.78 -15.78
N CYS A 109 -14.76 -2.30 -14.56
CA CYS A 109 -16.03 -2.71 -13.96
C CYS A 109 -17.05 -1.56 -13.88
N GLN A 110 -16.64 -0.36 -13.46
CA GLN A 110 -17.52 0.81 -13.43
C GLN A 110 -18.01 1.19 -14.84
N LYS A 111 -17.14 1.15 -15.85
CA LYS A 111 -17.51 1.46 -17.23
C LYS A 111 -18.53 0.45 -17.78
N MET A 112 -18.37 -0.83 -17.46
CA MET A 112 -19.32 -1.88 -17.85
C MET A 112 -20.68 -1.73 -17.16
N GLN A 113 -20.71 -1.32 -15.88
CA GLN A 113 -21.96 -1.05 -15.17
C GLN A 113 -22.72 0.15 -15.74
N ILE A 114 -22.01 1.20 -16.16
CA ILE A 114 -22.62 2.36 -16.82
C ILE A 114 -23.22 1.96 -18.18
N PHE A 115 -22.55 1.12 -18.96
CA PHE A 115 -23.04 0.70 -20.28
C PHE A 115 -24.28 -0.22 -20.24
N LYS A 116 -24.51 -0.91 -19.11
CA LYS A 116 -25.71 -1.74 -18.90
C LYS A 116 -26.95 -0.93 -18.48
N ARG A 117 -26.83 0.37 -18.22
CA ARG A 117 -27.88 1.22 -17.68
C ARG A 117 -28.37 2.22 -18.73
#